data_AF-A0A3L6G3F4-F1
#
_entry.id   AF-A0A3L6G3F4-F1
#
_cell.length_a   1.000
_cell.length_b   1.000
_cell.length_c   1.000
_cell.angle_alpha   90.00
_cell.angle_beta   90.00
_cell.angle_gamma   90.00
#
_symmetry.space_group_name_H-M   'P 1'
#
loop_
_entity.id
_entity.type
_entity.pdbx_description
1 polymer ?
#
loop_
_entity_poly.entity_id
_entity_poly.type
_entity_poly.pdbx_seq_one_letter_code
_entity_poly.pdbx_strand_id
1 'polypeptide(L)'
;MSGSLVLGGTGGGEGMQYVPLVKSAAGDKLSYGMYYYLALRGMTVGGKAVQLLAWEFATNAAGSGGAIMDSGTTFTYLDPTVFQPVADTVVTVVGGRYKRSKNTEVGLGLHPYFALPQGAR
;
A
#
# COMPACT_ATOMS: atom_id res chain seq x y z
N MET A 1 -20.16 -2.19 -10.96
CA MET A 1 -20.32 -1.68 -9.58
C MET A 1 -20.19 -0.17 -9.62
N SER A 2 -21.02 0.56 -8.89
CA SER A 2 -20.88 2.02 -8.71
C SER A 2 -20.34 2.31 -7.30
N GLY A 3 -19.49 3.33 -7.17
CA GLY A 3 -19.06 3.92 -5.91
C GLY A 3 -19.63 5.33 -5.74
N SER A 4 -19.47 5.94 -4.56
CA SER A 4 -19.94 7.30 -4.27
C SER A 4 -18.89 8.11 -3.52
N LEU A 5 -18.76 9.39 -3.86
CA LEU A 5 -18.03 10.40 -3.10
C LEU A 5 -19.03 11.39 -2.52
N VAL A 6 -19.05 11.56 -1.19
CA VAL A 6 -19.95 12.50 -0.50
C VAL A 6 -19.11 13.65 0.04
N LEU A 7 -19.48 14.89 -0.32
CA LEU A 7 -18.82 16.11 0.13
C LEU A 7 -19.73 16.86 1.11
N GLY A 8 -19.17 17.36 2.21
CA GLY A 8 -19.92 18.18 3.18
C GLY A 8 -20.82 17.42 4.15
N GLY A 9 -20.70 16.10 4.25
CA GLY A 9 -21.40 15.30 5.27
C GLY A 9 -20.64 15.28 6.61
N THR A 10 -21.36 15.14 7.72
CA THR A 10 -20.77 14.80 9.03
C THR A 10 -20.38 13.34 9.03
N GLY A 11 -19.23 13.02 8.41
CA GLY A 11 -18.73 11.66 8.30
C GLY A 11 -18.29 11.09 9.65
N GLY A 12 -18.85 9.94 10.01
CA GLY A 12 -18.47 9.17 11.20
C GLY A 12 -19.45 8.03 11.44
N GLY A 13 -19.20 6.90 10.79
CA GLY A 13 -19.96 5.67 11.02
C GLY A 13 -19.45 4.93 12.25
N GLU A 14 -20.32 4.15 12.88
CA GLU A 14 -19.92 3.21 13.94
C GLU A 14 -18.83 2.27 13.40
N GLY A 15 -17.74 2.10 14.16
CA GLY A 15 -16.61 1.25 13.77
C GLY A 15 -15.53 1.91 12.90
N MET A 16 -15.62 3.22 12.61
CA MET A 16 -14.53 3.92 11.91
C MET A 16 -13.28 4.05 12.79
N GLN A 17 -12.12 3.81 12.16
CA GLN A 17 -10.80 4.07 12.75
C GLN A 17 -10.19 5.31 12.10
N TYR A 18 -9.61 6.17 12.91
CA TYR A 18 -9.04 7.44 12.47
C TYR A 18 -7.55 7.48 12.74
N VAL A 19 -6.82 8.10 11.82
CA VAL A 19 -5.40 8.41 11.99
C VAL A 19 -5.20 9.86 11.56
N PRO A 20 -4.32 10.63 12.23
CA PRO A 20 -4.02 11.99 11.80
C PRO A 20 -3.45 12.04 10.39
N LEU A 21 -3.97 12.94 9.57
CA LEU A 21 -3.31 13.30 8.31
C LEU A 21 -2.02 14.06 8.63
N VAL A 22 -0.94 13.75 7.91
CA VAL A 22 0.32 14.49 8.02
C VAL A 22 0.51 15.41 6.82
N LYS A 23 1.29 16.46 6.99
CA LYS A 23 1.70 17.32 5.88
C LYS A 23 2.90 16.71 5.17
N SER A 24 3.01 16.98 3.86
CA SER A 24 4.24 16.67 3.13
C SER A 24 5.44 17.39 3.76
N ALA A 25 6.58 16.71 3.88
CA ALA A 25 7.82 17.33 4.34
C ALA A 25 8.39 18.35 3.33
N ALA A 26 7.89 18.37 2.09
CA ALA A 26 8.20 19.42 1.11
C ALA A 26 7.49 20.75 1.37
N GLY A 27 6.61 20.82 2.38
CA GLY A 27 5.82 22.02 2.68
C GLY A 27 4.88 22.38 1.52
N ASP A 28 4.78 23.69 1.25
CA ASP A 28 3.85 24.24 0.24
C ASP A 28 4.41 24.19 -1.20
N LYS A 29 5.43 23.36 -1.47
CA LYS A 29 5.81 23.06 -2.86
C LYS A 29 4.60 22.45 -3.56
N LEU A 30 4.01 23.23 -4.47
CA LEU A 30 2.66 23.04 -5.00
C LEU A 30 2.37 21.60 -5.47
N SER A 31 3.36 20.87 -5.99
CA SER A 31 3.15 19.51 -6.48
C SER A 31 2.89 18.46 -5.39
N TYR A 32 3.34 18.68 -4.14
CA TYR A 32 3.29 17.66 -3.08
C TYR A 32 2.35 18.02 -1.93
N GLY A 33 1.93 19.28 -1.79
CA GLY A 33 1.03 19.70 -0.71
C GLY A 33 -0.43 19.24 -0.86
N MET A 34 -0.78 18.65 -2.01
CA MET A 34 -2.16 18.35 -2.42
C MET A 34 -2.62 16.95 -1.97
N TYR A 35 -1.69 16.08 -1.59
CA TYR A 35 -1.99 14.68 -1.27
C TYR A 35 -2.37 14.49 0.20
N TYR A 36 -3.16 13.45 0.45
CA TYR A 36 -3.52 13.01 1.79
C TYR A 36 -2.46 12.05 2.33
N TYR A 37 -1.51 12.56 3.12
CA TYR A 37 -0.43 11.74 3.66
C TYR A 37 -0.79 11.04 4.97
N LEU A 38 -0.21 9.85 5.14
CA LEU A 38 -0.26 9.03 6.34
C LEU A 38 1.14 8.76 6.89
N ALA A 39 1.26 8.71 8.22
CA ALA A 39 2.47 8.27 8.90
C ALA A 39 2.44 6.76 9.14
N LEU A 40 2.84 5.98 8.14
CA LEU A 40 3.00 4.53 8.29
C LEU A 40 4.18 4.20 9.22
N ARG A 41 3.98 3.19 10.07
CA ARG A 41 4.99 2.71 11.03
C ARG A 41 5.53 1.33 10.71
N GLY A 42 4.85 0.59 9.84
CA GLY A 42 5.19 -0.79 9.53
C GLY A 42 4.06 -1.50 8.79
N MET A 43 4.34 -2.71 8.36
CA MET A 43 3.42 -3.56 7.60
C MET A 43 3.44 -4.98 8.15
N THR A 44 2.29 -5.66 8.06
CA THR A 44 2.18 -7.08 8.37
C THR A 44 1.51 -7.81 7.21
N VAL A 45 1.90 -9.07 6.99
CA VAL A 45 1.31 -9.95 5.98
C VAL A 45 0.94 -11.25 6.65
N GLY A 46 -0.36 -11.59 6.67
CA GLY A 46 -0.86 -12.80 7.35
C GLY A 46 -0.48 -12.88 8.83
N GLY A 47 -0.40 -11.73 9.53
CA GLY A 47 0.02 -11.64 10.93
C GLY A 47 1.54 -11.63 11.16
N LYS A 48 2.36 -11.82 10.12
CA LYS A 48 3.83 -11.70 10.20
C LYS A 48 4.27 -10.27 9.92
N ALA A 49 5.02 -9.67 10.83
CA ALA A 49 5.65 -8.37 10.60
C ALA A 49 6.67 -8.46 9.47
N VAL A 50 6.60 -7.52 8.54
CA VAL A 50 7.61 -7.34 7.49
C VAL A 50 8.79 -6.61 8.10
N GLN A 51 10.00 -7.10 7.87
CA GLN A 51 11.21 -6.46 8.36
C GLN A 51 11.49 -5.22 7.51
N LEU A 52 11.16 -4.05 8.06
CA LEU A 52 11.31 -2.76 7.42
C LEU A 52 12.00 -1.81 8.40
N LEU A 53 12.87 -0.96 7.89
CA LEU A 53 13.54 0.08 8.65
C LEU A 53 12.65 1.32 8.71
N ALA A 54 12.62 2.01 9.85
CA ALA A 54 11.74 3.16 10.05
C ALA A 54 11.92 4.27 8.99
N TRP A 55 13.12 4.42 8.45
CA TRP A 55 13.43 5.42 7.42
C TRP A 55 12.79 5.10 6.05
N GLU A 56 12.38 3.85 5.79
CA GLU A 56 11.75 3.45 4.53
C GLU A 56 10.34 4.05 4.37
N PHE A 57 9.73 4.48 5.48
CA PHE A 57 8.47 5.23 5.48
C PHE A 57 8.65 6.73 5.70
N ALA A 58 9.88 7.17 5.99
CA ALA A 58 10.12 8.56 6.35
C ALA A 58 10.05 9.46 5.13
N THR A 59 9.43 10.63 5.31
CA THR A 59 9.47 11.71 4.33
C THR A 59 10.79 12.47 4.47
N ASN A 60 11.41 12.86 3.35
CA ASN A 60 12.58 13.74 3.37
C ASN A 60 12.22 15.18 2.97
N ALA A 61 13.14 16.12 3.16
CA ALA A 61 12.94 17.55 2.84
C ALA A 61 12.72 17.83 1.34
N ALA A 62 13.00 16.87 0.46
CA ALA A 62 12.68 16.97 -0.97
C ALA A 62 11.21 16.59 -1.27
N GLY A 63 10.45 16.09 -0.29
CA GLY A 63 9.07 15.62 -0.45
C GLY A 63 8.96 14.17 -0.88
N SER A 64 10.08 13.45 -0.97
CA SER A 64 10.09 12.02 -1.27
C SER A 64 9.79 11.20 -0.02
N GLY A 65 9.21 10.01 -0.22
CA GLY A 65 8.83 9.11 0.87
C GLY A 65 7.46 9.43 1.45
N GLY A 66 7.16 8.84 2.60
CA GLY A 66 5.82 8.84 3.19
C GLY A 66 4.85 7.90 2.45
N ALA A 67 3.59 7.95 2.85
CA ALA A 67 2.52 7.20 2.21
C ALA A 67 1.34 8.13 1.93
N ILE A 68 0.71 7.99 0.77
CA ILE A 68 -0.46 8.76 0.38
C ILE A 68 -1.67 7.86 0.20
N MET A 69 -2.86 8.41 0.46
CA MET A 69 -4.12 7.82 0.00
C MET A 69 -4.53 8.47 -1.31
N ASP A 70 -4.59 7.65 -2.37
CA ASP A 70 -4.92 8.09 -3.71
C ASP A 70 -5.97 7.16 -4.33
N SER A 71 -7.22 7.64 -4.39
CA SER A 71 -8.31 6.91 -5.05
C SER A 71 -8.19 6.87 -6.57
N GLY A 72 -7.27 7.63 -7.17
CA GLY A 72 -7.00 7.65 -8.61
C GLY A 72 -6.11 6.49 -9.08
N THR A 73 -5.59 5.68 -8.16
CA THR A 73 -4.65 4.61 -8.46
C THR A 73 -5.26 3.22 -8.21
N THR A 74 -5.09 2.29 -9.17
CA THR A 74 -5.65 0.92 -9.11
C THR A 74 -4.92 -0.01 -8.14
N PHE A 75 -3.59 0.10 -8.05
CA PHE A 75 -2.74 -0.75 -7.22
C PHE A 75 -2.03 0.06 -6.13
N THR A 76 -1.66 -0.59 -5.04
CA THR A 76 -0.72 0.01 -4.09
C THR A 76 0.69 -0.04 -4.66
N TYR A 77 1.29 1.13 -4.87
CA TYR A 77 2.69 1.25 -5.25
C TYR A 77 3.54 1.39 -3.99
N LEU A 78 4.64 0.65 -3.96
CA LEU A 78 5.60 0.67 -2.88
C LEU A 78 6.97 0.96 -3.49
N ASP A 79 7.78 1.77 -2.79
CA ASP A 79 9.18 1.92 -3.14
C ASP A 79 9.85 0.53 -3.18
N PRO A 80 10.77 0.24 -4.12
CA PRO A 80 11.40 -1.08 -4.24
C PRO A 80 11.98 -1.61 -2.92
N THR A 81 12.49 -0.72 -2.05
CA THR A 81 13.04 -1.08 -0.73
C THR A 81 11.97 -1.62 0.23
N VAL A 82 10.72 -1.17 0.09
CA VAL A 82 9.56 -1.65 0.86
C VAL A 82 8.86 -2.80 0.15
N PHE A 83 8.72 -2.70 -1.17
CA PHE A 83 8.00 -3.66 -1.98
C PHE A 83 8.61 -5.07 -1.90
N GLN A 84 9.93 -5.17 -2.03
CA GLN A 84 10.61 -6.47 -2.08
C GLN A 84 10.42 -7.27 -0.77
N PRO A 85 10.67 -6.71 0.44
CA PRO A 85 10.37 -7.41 1.70
C PRO A 85 8.90 -7.79 1.87
N VAL A 86 7.97 -6.94 1.43
CA VAL A 86 6.53 -7.23 1.46
C VAL A 86 6.21 -8.40 0.54
N ALA A 87 6.68 -8.36 -0.70
CA ALA A 87 6.47 -9.42 -1.69
C ALA A 87 7.06 -10.76 -1.22
N ASP A 88 8.26 -10.76 -0.63
CA ASP A 88 8.88 -11.97 -0.09
C ASP A 88 8.09 -12.54 1.11
N THR A 89 7.54 -11.66 1.94
CA THR A 89 6.68 -12.07 3.05
C THR A 89 5.36 -12.65 2.53
N VAL A 90 4.75 -12.06 1.50
CA VAL A 90 3.57 -12.63 0.80
C VAL A 90 3.91 -14.01 0.25
N VAL A 91 5.05 -14.18 -0.44
CA VAL A 91 5.48 -15.48 -0.96
C VAL A 91 5.67 -16.50 0.16
N THR A 92 6.24 -16.11 1.29
CA THR A 92 6.42 -16.99 2.44
C THR A 92 5.09 -17.44 3.04
N VAL A 93 4.14 -16.51 3.19
CA VAL A 93 2.83 -16.76 3.82
C VAL A 93 1.89 -17.56 2.90
N VAL A 94 1.93 -17.26 1.60
CA VAL A 94 0.96 -17.79 0.60
C VAL A 94 1.52 -19.00 -0.15
N GLY A 95 2.85 -19.07 -0.36
CA GLY A 95 3.49 -20.05 -1.24
C GLY A 95 3.37 -21.52 -0.81
N GLY A 96 3.04 -21.78 0.45
CA GLY A 96 2.72 -23.14 0.93
C GLY A 96 1.33 -23.64 0.52
N ARG A 97 0.45 -22.74 0.07
CA ARG A 97 -0.96 -23.05 -0.27
C ARG A 97 -1.27 -22.88 -1.76
N TYR A 98 -0.54 -22.02 -2.44
CA TYR A 98 -0.79 -21.68 -3.84
C TYR A 98 0.49 -21.74 -4.66
N LYS A 99 0.37 -22.16 -5.92
CA LYS A 99 1.51 -22.23 -6.85
C LYS A 99 1.78 -20.84 -7.43
N ARG A 100 2.99 -20.32 -7.23
CA ARG A 100 3.45 -19.06 -7.81
C ARG A 100 3.64 -19.19 -9.33
N SER A 101 3.14 -18.23 -10.11
CA SER A 101 3.25 -18.20 -11.58
C SER A 101 4.20 -17.11 -12.04
N LYS A 102 5.51 -17.41 -12.13
CA LYS A 102 6.53 -16.45 -12.56
C LYS A 102 6.33 -15.96 -14.01
N ASN A 103 5.82 -16.81 -14.90
CA ASN A 103 5.57 -16.42 -16.29
C ASN A 103 4.48 -15.35 -16.38
N THR A 104 3.44 -15.46 -15.55
CA THR A 104 2.38 -14.44 -15.46
C THR A 104 2.91 -13.15 -14.86
N GLU A 105 3.78 -13.25 -13.85
CA GLU A 105 4.43 -12.08 -13.25
C GLU A 105 5.22 -11.28 -14.27
N VAL A 106 6.05 -11.95 -15.08
CA VAL A 106 6.84 -11.31 -16.15
C VAL A 106 5.93 -10.69 -17.21
N GLY A 107 4.87 -11.39 -17.62
CA GLY A 107 3.95 -10.90 -18.65
C GLY A 107 3.12 -9.69 -18.22
N LEU A 108 2.76 -9.59 -16.93
CA LEU A 108 1.94 -8.49 -16.41
C LEU A 108 2.77 -7.35 -15.79
N GLY A 109 4.04 -7.59 -15.47
CA GLY A 109 4.84 -6.67 -14.65
C GLY A 109 4.31 -6.54 -13.21
N LEU A 110 3.50 -7.51 -12.76
CA LEU A 110 2.90 -7.54 -11.42
C LEU A 110 3.37 -8.78 -10.68
N HIS A 111 3.85 -8.62 -9.45
CA HIS A 111 4.28 -9.75 -8.63
C HIS A 111 4.10 -9.50 -7.14
N PRO A 112 3.91 -10.56 -6.32
CA PRO A 112 3.82 -11.97 -6.71
C PRO A 112 2.43 -12.36 -7.25
N TYR A 113 2.39 -13.34 -8.17
CA TYR A 113 1.16 -13.89 -8.75
C TYR A 113 1.03 -15.37 -8.38
N PHE A 114 -0.16 -15.77 -7.93
CA PHE A 114 -0.46 -17.16 -7.54
C PHE A 114 -1.66 -17.70 -8.30
N ALA A 115 -1.55 -18.94 -8.75
CA ALA A 115 -2.67 -19.66 -9.33
C ALA A 115 -3.64 -20.05 -8.22
N LEU A 116 -4.92 -19.71 -8.41
CA LEU A 116 -5.98 -20.20 -7.54
C LEU A 116 -6.17 -21.73 -7.71
N PRO A 117 -6.62 -22.45 -6.67
CA PRO A 117 -6.98 -23.85 -6.77
C PRO A 117 -8.11 -24.03 -7.77
N GLN A 118 -8.16 -25.20 -8.40
CA GLN A 118 -9.22 -25.55 -9.33
C GLN A 118 -10.58 -25.46 -8.60
N GLY A 119 -11.51 -24.66 -9.15
CA GLY A 119 -12.85 -24.47 -8.58
C GLY A 119 -12.99 -23.29 -7.61
N ALA A 120 -11.94 -22.51 -7.35
CA ALA A 120 -12.08 -21.22 -6.67
C ALA A 120 -12.93 -20.26 -7.53
N ARG A 121 -13.98 -19.69 -6.94
CA ARG A 121 -14.80 -18.64 -7.53
C ARG A 121 -14.48 -17.31 -6.87
#